data_AF-A0A926U8Y5-F1
#
_entry.id   AF-A0A926U8Y5-F1
#
_cell.length_a   1.000
_cell.length_b   1.000
_cell.length_c   1.000
_cell.angle_alpha   90.00
_cell.angle_beta   90.00
_cell.angle_gamma   90.00
#
_symmetry.space_group_name_H-M   'P 1'
#
loop_
_entity.id
_entity.type
_entity.pdbx_description
1 polymer ?
#
loop_
_entity_poly.entity_id
_entity_poly.type
_entity_poly.pdbx_seq_one_letter_code
_entity_poly.pdbx_strand_id
1 'polypeptide(L)'
;MTVSGRSQHRFRLTATLLIGSLALGGCTPEKARALQGAVVQFKIESLAAIEDIEEMHRRELAPPPRPESEVRESFIRNVLNYNESLNPEIVELALDPDAVALNPQSQAQWNAFMDDLRTQYSTFAGIFDDLESGSFVAAEAVKSSAEHAQMLTLQMAAFAAALDKNPPILIQYRSAIVTELDALREQYQKNQRQIRRARSQNNSATLERLQANNRELEQQTGVLMDRWKQVKADEQELLQTTMAQCLKTATLGKDLTQLINTYETLNLNDINSAVAGILNTVAGITGRDYNSLRARSATVLNAIQESPVWSGVANTALSRVSAVVANRTALVSGTIPEITVPPPPARRPTSRS
;
A
#
# COMPACT_ATOMS: atom_id res chain seq x y z
N MET A 1 54.86 -0.56 82.50
CA MET A 1 55.85 -1.65 82.51
C MET A 1 55.50 -2.60 81.37
N THR A 2 55.90 -2.27 80.15
CA THR A 2 57.10 -2.77 79.43
C THR A 2 57.06 -4.26 79.09
N VAL A 3 56.61 -4.54 77.86
CA VAL A 3 56.94 -5.72 77.04
C VAL A 3 57.16 -5.15 75.63
N SER A 4 58.41 -5.02 75.18
CA SER A 4 59.16 -5.98 74.34
C SER A 4 58.43 -6.25 73.01
N GLY A 5 58.98 -6.13 71.81
CA GLY A 5 60.35 -5.87 71.35
C GLY A 5 60.40 -6.14 69.84
N ARG A 6 61.31 -5.44 69.14
CA ARG A 6 61.96 -5.74 67.83
C ARG A 6 61.10 -6.38 66.71
N SER A 7 61.09 -5.85 65.50
CA SER A 7 62.23 -5.92 64.57
C SER A 7 61.81 -5.32 63.22
N GLN A 8 62.79 -4.72 62.55
CA GLN A 8 62.69 -4.10 61.25
C GLN A 8 62.82 -5.16 60.15
N HIS A 9 62.02 -5.08 59.08
CA HIS A 9 62.50 -5.36 57.73
C HIS A 9 61.79 -4.44 56.73
N ARG A 10 62.60 -3.67 56.02
CA ARG A 10 62.23 -2.90 54.84
C ARG A 10 62.15 -3.87 53.65
N PHE A 11 61.05 -3.84 52.91
CA PHE A 11 61.03 -4.26 51.51
C PHE A 11 60.09 -3.32 50.74
N ARG A 12 60.66 -2.55 49.82
CA ARG A 12 59.95 -1.84 48.75
C ARG A 12 59.79 -2.83 47.58
N LEU A 13 58.63 -2.87 46.93
CA LEU A 13 58.42 -2.73 45.48
C LEU A 13 56.99 -3.17 45.11
N THR A 14 56.21 -2.20 44.62
CA THR A 14 55.27 -2.29 43.47
C THR A 14 54.55 -3.61 43.17
N ALA A 15 53.23 -3.60 43.36
CA ALA A 15 52.30 -4.32 42.48
C ALA A 15 51.08 -3.41 42.23
N THR A 16 51.19 -2.66 41.14
CA THR A 16 50.11 -1.96 40.44
C THR A 16 48.99 -2.96 40.14
N LEU A 17 47.88 -2.88 40.86
CA LEU A 17 46.70 -3.72 40.65
C LEU A 17 45.47 -2.82 40.50
N LEU A 18 45.52 -2.01 39.44
CA LEU A 18 44.42 -1.21 38.94
C LEU A 18 44.76 -0.92 37.47
N ILE A 19 43.74 -0.97 36.61
CA ILE A 19 43.77 -0.79 35.15
C ILE A 19 43.92 -2.12 34.39
N GLY A 20 42.85 -2.91 34.41
CA GLY A 20 42.62 -4.01 33.47
C GLY A 20 41.14 -4.25 33.13
N SER A 21 40.23 -3.37 33.55
CA SER A 21 38.77 -3.55 33.36
C SER A 21 38.14 -2.52 32.41
N LEU A 22 38.94 -1.73 31.69
CA LEU A 22 38.44 -0.76 30.70
C LEU A 22 38.13 -1.37 29.32
N ALA A 23 38.04 -2.70 29.21
CA ALA A 23 37.79 -3.40 27.95
C ALA A 23 36.32 -3.86 27.73
N LEU A 24 35.36 -3.47 28.57
CA LEU A 24 34.00 -4.06 28.55
C LEU A 24 32.88 -3.13 28.06
N GLY A 25 33.21 -2.05 27.34
CA GLY A 25 32.25 -1.30 26.52
C GLY A 25 32.08 -1.87 25.09
N GLY A 26 32.88 -2.88 24.72
CA GLY A 26 32.85 -3.50 23.40
C GLY A 26 31.52 -4.23 23.13
N CYS A 27 31.17 -4.36 21.84
CA CYS A 27 30.01 -5.11 21.37
C CYS A 27 29.90 -6.47 22.07
N THR A 28 28.99 -6.59 23.04
CA THR A 28 28.71 -7.87 23.66
C THR A 28 27.76 -8.67 22.76
N PRO A 29 27.87 -10.01 22.72
CA PRO A 29 26.93 -10.85 21.97
C PRO A 29 25.46 -10.58 22.34
N GLU A 30 25.19 -10.22 23.59
CA GLU A 30 23.85 -9.88 24.07
C GLU A 30 23.33 -8.57 23.47
N LYS A 31 24.18 -7.53 23.38
CA LYS A 31 23.83 -6.27 22.71
C LYS A 31 23.53 -6.53 21.23
N ALA A 32 24.36 -7.35 20.58
CA ALA A 32 24.21 -7.73 19.17
C ALA A 32 22.89 -8.47 18.91
N ARG A 33 22.56 -9.48 19.73
CA ARG A 33 21.28 -10.20 19.64
C ARG A 33 20.06 -9.31 19.84
N ALA A 34 20.11 -8.39 20.81
CA ALA A 34 19.01 -7.46 21.05
C ALA A 34 18.77 -6.54 19.84
N LEU A 35 19.85 -6.04 19.22
CA LEU A 35 19.76 -5.27 17.99
C LEU A 35 19.24 -6.10 16.80
N GLN A 36 19.74 -7.33 16.64
CA GLN A 36 19.28 -8.26 15.61
C GLN A 36 17.77 -8.51 15.73
N GLY A 37 17.23 -8.67 16.94
CA GLY A 37 15.80 -8.80 17.17
C GLY A 37 14.99 -7.61 16.62
N ALA A 38 15.48 -6.38 16.82
CA ALA A 38 14.84 -5.18 16.27
C ALA A 38 14.91 -5.11 14.74
N VAL A 39 16.04 -5.53 14.16
CA VAL A 39 16.23 -5.61 12.70
C VAL A 39 15.32 -6.66 12.07
N VAL A 40 15.19 -7.84 12.70
CA VAL A 40 14.27 -8.88 12.25
C VAL A 40 12.82 -8.37 12.31
N GLN A 41 12.44 -7.67 13.37
CA GLN A 41 11.11 -7.04 13.42
C GLN A 41 10.93 -6.01 12.30
N PHE A 42 11.96 -5.20 12.02
CA PHE A 42 11.90 -4.25 10.90
C PHE A 42 11.66 -4.94 9.57
N LYS A 43 12.38 -6.02 9.29
CA LYS A 43 12.13 -6.85 8.11
C LYS A 43 10.69 -7.35 8.06
N ILE A 44 10.20 -7.95 9.14
CA ILE A 44 8.84 -8.51 9.20
C ILE A 44 7.79 -7.45 8.89
N GLU A 45 7.84 -6.31 9.57
CA GLU A 45 6.88 -5.22 9.38
C GLU A 45 6.97 -4.61 7.97
N SER A 46 8.18 -4.52 7.43
CA SER A 46 8.42 -4.00 6.07
C SER A 46 7.88 -4.94 5.00
N LEU A 47 8.06 -6.25 5.15
CA LEU A 47 7.50 -7.24 4.23
C LEU A 47 5.97 -7.23 4.29
N ALA A 48 5.39 -7.12 5.49
CA ALA A 48 3.95 -6.93 5.65
C ALA A 48 3.46 -5.63 4.97
N ALA A 49 4.21 -4.53 5.05
CA ALA A 49 3.88 -3.30 4.34
C ALA A 49 3.90 -3.48 2.81
N ILE A 50 4.89 -4.20 2.29
CA ILE A 50 4.99 -4.52 0.86
C ILE A 50 3.81 -5.39 0.42
N GLU A 51 3.44 -6.39 1.22
CA GLU A 51 2.27 -7.24 0.98
C GLU A 51 0.98 -6.43 0.96
N ASP A 52 0.77 -5.51 1.90
CA ASP A 52 -0.40 -4.62 1.93
C ASP A 52 -0.45 -3.70 0.69
N ILE A 53 0.69 -3.16 0.26
CA ILE A 53 0.77 -2.34 -0.95
C ILE A 53 0.39 -3.16 -2.20
N GLU A 54 0.84 -4.41 -2.29
CA GLU A 54 0.48 -5.28 -3.40
C GLU A 54 -0.98 -5.75 -3.33
N GLU A 55 -1.50 -6.05 -2.15
CA GLU A 55 -2.92 -6.35 -1.95
C GLU A 55 -3.77 -5.19 -2.44
N MET A 56 -3.44 -3.96 -2.00
CA MET A 56 -4.10 -2.75 -2.45
C MET A 56 -4.08 -2.64 -3.97
N HIS A 57 -2.91 -2.76 -4.61
CA HIS A 57 -2.79 -2.70 -6.07
C HIS A 57 -3.60 -3.80 -6.76
N ARG A 58 -3.57 -5.03 -6.25
CA ARG A 58 -4.36 -6.14 -6.79
C ARG A 58 -5.86 -5.87 -6.68
N ARG A 59 -6.32 -5.29 -5.57
CA ARG A 59 -7.71 -4.91 -5.33
C ARG A 59 -8.16 -3.80 -6.27
N GLU A 60 -7.31 -2.80 -6.55
CA GLU A 60 -7.60 -1.74 -7.54
C GLU A 60 -7.93 -2.30 -8.92
N LEU A 61 -7.28 -3.41 -9.28
CA LEU A 61 -7.39 -4.05 -10.57
C LEU A 61 -8.40 -5.20 -10.62
N ALA A 62 -8.89 -5.67 -9.47
CA ALA A 62 -9.79 -6.81 -9.43
C ALA A 62 -11.19 -6.45 -9.93
N PRO A 63 -11.83 -7.31 -10.76
CA PRO A 63 -13.23 -7.15 -11.12
C PRO A 63 -14.14 -7.33 -9.90
N PRO A 64 -15.34 -6.73 -9.88
CA PRO A 64 -16.36 -7.07 -8.91
C PRO A 64 -16.71 -8.57 -9.00
N PRO A 65 -16.90 -9.27 -7.87
CA PRO A 65 -17.27 -10.67 -7.89
C PRO A 65 -18.64 -10.84 -8.55
N ARG A 66 -18.71 -11.70 -9.57
CA ARG A 66 -19.94 -12.04 -10.30
C ARG A 66 -20.22 -13.54 -10.18
N PRO A 67 -21.49 -13.97 -10.04
CA PRO A 67 -21.84 -15.38 -10.11
C PRO A 67 -21.56 -15.91 -11.53
N GLU A 68 -21.10 -17.16 -11.63
CA GLU A 68 -20.75 -17.78 -12.92
C GLU A 68 -21.90 -17.77 -13.94
N SER A 69 -23.14 -17.88 -13.45
CA SER A 69 -24.33 -17.80 -14.29
C SER A 69 -24.46 -16.44 -14.99
N GLU A 70 -24.16 -15.34 -14.29
CA GLU A 70 -24.23 -13.99 -14.84
C GLU A 70 -23.10 -13.71 -15.83
N VAL A 71 -21.89 -14.19 -15.54
CA VAL A 71 -20.76 -14.13 -16.47
C VAL A 71 -21.09 -14.89 -17.76
N ARG A 72 -21.64 -16.10 -17.63
CA ARG A 72 -22.06 -16.92 -18.77
C ARG A 72 -23.15 -16.25 -19.59
N GLU A 73 -24.20 -15.71 -18.95
CA GLU A 73 -25.28 -15.03 -19.65
C GLU A 73 -24.81 -13.77 -20.38
N SER A 74 -23.94 -12.99 -19.74
CA SER A 74 -23.34 -11.80 -20.33
C SER A 74 -22.46 -12.16 -21.53
N PHE A 75 -21.62 -13.18 -21.40
CA PHE A 75 -20.82 -13.69 -22.50
C PHE A 75 -21.68 -14.11 -23.70
N ILE A 76 -22.68 -14.96 -23.48
CA ILE A 76 -23.61 -15.41 -24.54
C ILE A 76 -24.28 -14.21 -25.21
N ARG A 77 -24.78 -13.25 -24.41
CA ARG A 77 -25.42 -12.05 -24.91
C ARG A 77 -24.46 -11.20 -25.75
N ASN A 78 -23.24 -10.99 -25.29
CA ASN A 78 -22.25 -10.16 -25.96
C ASN A 78 -21.82 -10.79 -27.29
N VAL A 79 -21.51 -12.08 -27.29
CA VAL A 79 -21.07 -12.82 -28.50
C VAL A 79 -22.20 -12.90 -29.53
N LEU A 80 -23.43 -13.23 -29.13
CA LEU A 80 -24.54 -13.40 -30.08
C LEU A 80 -25.08 -12.09 -30.65
N ASN A 81 -24.85 -10.96 -29.97
CA ASN A 81 -25.25 -9.63 -30.46
C ASN A 81 -24.11 -8.87 -31.15
N TYR A 82 -22.92 -9.46 -31.24
CA TYR A 82 -21.80 -8.86 -31.93
C TYR A 82 -21.97 -9.01 -33.45
N ASN A 83 -21.93 -7.88 -34.17
CA ASN A 83 -22.28 -7.82 -35.59
C ASN A 83 -21.09 -8.01 -36.54
N GLU A 84 -19.87 -8.16 -36.01
CA GLU A 84 -18.65 -8.35 -36.79
C GLU A 84 -18.07 -9.77 -36.57
N SER A 85 -17.01 -10.11 -37.31
CA SER A 85 -16.32 -11.40 -37.14
C SER A 85 -15.65 -11.48 -35.77
N LEU A 86 -15.93 -12.54 -35.02
CA LEU A 86 -15.26 -12.81 -33.75
C LEU A 86 -13.76 -13.06 -33.96
N ASN A 87 -12.96 -12.52 -33.07
CA ASN A 87 -11.54 -12.81 -32.92
C ASN A 87 -11.23 -13.08 -31.43
N PRO A 88 -10.03 -13.55 -31.07
CA PRO A 88 -9.69 -13.83 -29.67
C PRO A 88 -9.85 -12.62 -28.73
N GLU A 89 -9.51 -11.41 -29.17
CA GLU A 89 -9.62 -10.18 -28.36
C GLU A 89 -11.08 -9.85 -28.02
N ILE A 90 -11.99 -10.04 -28.97
CA ILE A 90 -13.44 -9.86 -28.77
C ILE A 90 -14.00 -10.92 -27.83
N VAL A 91 -13.49 -12.15 -27.86
CA VAL A 91 -13.90 -13.22 -26.94
C VAL A 91 -13.47 -12.89 -25.51
N GLU A 92 -12.25 -12.41 -25.31
CA GLU A 92 -11.77 -11.95 -24.00
C GLU A 92 -12.58 -10.75 -23.49
N LEU A 93 -12.85 -9.77 -24.36
CA LEU A 93 -13.69 -8.62 -24.01
C LEU A 93 -15.15 -9.03 -23.72
N ALA A 94 -15.67 -10.05 -24.39
CA ALA A 94 -17.02 -10.55 -24.12
C ALA A 94 -17.10 -11.29 -22.77
N LEU A 95 -16.01 -11.92 -22.34
CA LEU A 95 -15.88 -12.54 -21.02
C LEU A 95 -15.79 -11.49 -19.91
N ASP A 96 -15.05 -10.42 -20.14
CA ASP A 96 -14.91 -9.32 -19.19
C ASP A 96 -14.96 -7.93 -19.87
N PRO A 97 -16.18 -7.38 -20.10
CA PRO A 97 -16.34 -6.12 -20.82
C PRO A 97 -15.84 -4.91 -20.04
N ASP A 98 -15.68 -5.04 -18.72
CA ASP A 98 -15.18 -4.00 -17.83
C ASP A 98 -13.66 -4.13 -17.57
N ALA A 99 -13.00 -5.08 -18.26
CA ALA A 99 -11.56 -5.32 -18.11
C ALA A 99 -10.74 -4.05 -18.42
N VAL A 100 -9.82 -3.74 -17.51
CA VAL A 100 -8.95 -2.57 -17.64
C VAL A 100 -7.66 -2.96 -18.37
N ALA A 101 -7.45 -2.36 -19.55
CA ALA A 101 -6.20 -2.51 -20.30
C ALA A 101 -5.09 -1.65 -19.68
N LEU A 102 -4.25 -2.29 -18.86
CA LEU A 102 -3.10 -1.64 -18.21
C LEU A 102 -1.91 -1.54 -19.14
N ASN A 103 -1.11 -0.49 -18.95
CA ASN A 103 0.16 -0.34 -19.64
C ASN A 103 1.16 -1.43 -19.16
N PRO A 104 1.63 -2.33 -20.05
CA PRO A 104 2.53 -3.41 -19.66
C PRO A 104 3.87 -2.93 -19.08
N GLN A 105 4.38 -1.79 -19.56
CA GLN A 105 5.61 -1.19 -19.06
C GLN A 105 5.42 -0.70 -17.61
N SER A 106 4.28 -0.08 -17.32
CA SER A 106 3.95 0.37 -15.96
C SER A 106 3.80 -0.80 -14.99
N GLN A 107 3.16 -1.90 -15.42
CA GLN A 107 3.06 -3.12 -14.60
C GLN A 107 4.43 -3.76 -14.36
N ALA A 108 5.29 -3.83 -15.39
CA ALA A 108 6.65 -4.36 -15.23
C ALA A 108 7.49 -3.49 -14.27
N GLN A 109 7.37 -2.16 -14.36
CA GLN A 109 8.04 -1.23 -13.44
C GLN A 109 7.56 -1.38 -12.01
N TRP A 110 6.25 -1.54 -11.80
CA TRP A 110 5.66 -1.82 -10.49
C TRP A 110 6.24 -3.11 -9.89
N ASN A 111 6.13 -4.23 -10.62
CA ASN A 111 6.59 -5.53 -10.14
C ASN A 111 8.10 -5.51 -9.80
N ALA A 112 8.92 -4.98 -10.71
CA ALA A 112 10.36 -4.85 -10.49
C ALA A 112 10.68 -3.99 -9.27
N PHE A 113 9.90 -2.92 -9.02
CA PHE A 113 10.07 -2.08 -7.86
C PHE A 113 9.72 -2.81 -6.55
N MET A 114 8.63 -3.57 -6.52
CA MET A 114 8.22 -4.34 -5.34
C MET A 114 9.23 -5.45 -5.01
N ASP A 115 9.75 -6.13 -6.03
CA ASP A 115 10.79 -7.16 -5.85
C ASP A 115 12.13 -6.58 -5.37
N ASP A 116 12.52 -5.42 -5.90
CA ASP A 116 13.69 -4.65 -5.45
C ASP A 116 13.55 -4.28 -3.96
N LEU A 117 12.38 -3.80 -3.52
CA LEU A 117 12.13 -3.51 -2.11
C LEU A 117 12.29 -4.75 -1.23
N ARG A 118 11.63 -5.87 -1.56
CA ARG A 118 11.76 -7.12 -0.79
C ARG A 118 13.20 -7.55 -0.63
N THR A 119 13.96 -7.44 -1.72
CA THR A 119 15.37 -7.79 -1.77
C THR A 119 16.18 -6.87 -0.86
N GLN A 120 15.97 -5.54 -0.93
CA GLN A 120 16.69 -4.58 -0.09
C GLN A 120 16.41 -4.81 1.41
N TYR A 121 15.15 -5.01 1.81
CA TYR A 121 14.79 -5.28 3.22
C TYR A 121 15.36 -6.60 3.72
N SER A 122 15.32 -7.65 2.89
CA SER A 122 15.87 -8.95 3.26
C SER A 122 17.39 -8.91 3.35
N THR A 123 18.05 -8.21 2.43
CA THR A 123 19.50 -8.02 2.41
C THR A 123 19.95 -7.21 3.63
N PHE A 124 19.24 -6.13 3.96
CA PHE A 124 19.53 -5.32 5.14
C PHE A 124 19.51 -6.17 6.42
N ALA A 125 18.48 -7.00 6.59
CA ALA A 125 18.42 -7.89 7.76
C ALA A 125 19.53 -8.93 7.76
N GLY A 126 19.91 -9.46 6.58
CA GLY A 126 21.01 -10.41 6.43
C GLY A 126 22.37 -9.89 6.89
N ILE A 127 22.60 -8.56 6.89
CA ILE A 127 23.82 -7.95 7.45
C ILE A 127 23.97 -8.31 8.95
N PHE A 128 22.85 -8.52 9.65
CA PHE A 128 22.80 -8.74 11.09
C PHE A 128 22.83 -10.23 11.47
N ASP A 129 22.67 -11.15 10.52
CA ASP A 129 22.69 -12.59 10.79
C ASP A 129 24.07 -13.07 11.28
N ASP A 130 25.15 -12.42 10.82
CA ASP A 130 26.52 -12.77 11.20
C ASP A 130 26.99 -12.14 12.53
N LEU A 131 26.17 -11.30 13.16
CA LEU A 131 26.56 -10.58 14.39
C LEU A 131 26.71 -11.48 15.62
N GLU A 132 26.07 -12.65 15.64
CA GLU A 132 26.23 -13.62 16.72
C GLU A 132 27.65 -14.18 16.82
N SER A 133 28.45 -14.08 15.75
CA SER A 133 29.82 -14.61 15.71
C SER A 133 30.84 -13.82 16.55
N GLY A 134 30.45 -12.67 17.13
CA GLY A 134 31.25 -11.93 18.12
C GLY A 134 32.53 -11.27 17.57
N SER A 135 32.66 -11.12 16.26
CA SER A 135 33.85 -10.50 15.66
C SER A 135 33.88 -8.98 15.86
N PHE A 136 35.06 -8.40 16.04
CA PHE A 136 35.25 -6.93 16.13
C PHE A 136 34.77 -6.19 14.85
N VAL A 137 34.65 -6.91 13.73
CA VAL A 137 34.15 -6.42 12.42
C VAL A 137 32.64 -6.14 12.47
N ALA A 138 31.91 -6.77 13.39
CA ALA A 138 30.48 -6.58 13.62
C ALA A 138 30.09 -5.12 13.90
N ALA A 139 30.91 -4.37 14.64
CA ALA A 139 30.60 -2.99 15.02
C ALA A 139 30.58 -2.04 13.81
N GLU A 140 31.58 -2.17 12.93
CA GLU A 140 31.70 -1.36 11.72
C GLU A 140 30.60 -1.72 10.71
N ALA A 141 30.29 -3.02 10.58
CA ALA A 141 29.16 -3.49 9.76
C ALA A 141 27.83 -2.90 10.24
N VAL A 142 27.56 -2.95 11.56
CA VAL A 142 26.39 -2.31 12.18
C VAL A 142 26.35 -0.82 11.88
N LYS A 143 27.44 -0.11 12.07
CA LYS A 143 27.49 1.34 11.82
C LYS A 143 27.24 1.68 10.35
N SER A 144 27.84 0.95 9.43
CA SER A 144 27.63 1.12 7.99
C SER A 144 26.18 0.82 7.55
N SER A 145 25.49 -0.06 8.27
CA SER A 145 24.10 -0.42 7.99
C SER A 145 23.09 0.70 8.31
N ALA A 146 23.46 1.69 9.12
CA ALA A 146 22.58 2.81 9.47
C ALA A 146 22.07 3.55 8.24
N GLU A 147 22.92 3.71 7.23
CA GLU A 147 22.57 4.37 5.96
C GLU A 147 21.52 3.56 5.19
N HIS A 148 21.63 2.24 5.19
CA HIS A 148 20.64 1.35 4.58
C HIS A 148 19.30 1.42 5.33
N ALA A 149 19.31 1.37 6.67
CA ALA A 149 18.09 1.50 7.47
C ALA A 149 17.36 2.82 7.20
N GLN A 150 18.10 3.92 7.03
CA GLN A 150 17.55 5.24 6.71
C GLN A 150 16.90 5.29 5.34
N MET A 151 17.57 4.77 4.32
CA MET A 151 17.01 4.70 2.97
C MET A 151 15.68 3.92 2.96
N LEU A 152 15.68 2.76 3.60
CA LEU A 152 14.49 1.89 3.69
C LEU A 152 13.35 2.59 4.46
N THR A 153 13.68 3.24 5.58
CA THR A 153 12.73 4.08 6.35
C THR A 153 12.09 5.13 5.46
N LEU A 154 12.90 5.85 4.69
CA LEU A 154 12.46 6.89 3.77
C LEU A 154 11.55 6.33 2.67
N GLN A 155 11.87 5.19 2.08
CA GLN A 155 11.04 4.57 1.05
C GLN A 155 9.62 4.31 1.56
N MET A 156 9.46 3.80 2.78
CA MET A 156 8.14 3.55 3.38
C MET A 156 7.38 4.81 3.74
N ALA A 157 8.09 5.83 4.25
CA ALA A 157 7.49 7.15 4.47
C ALA A 157 7.03 7.79 3.14
N ALA A 158 7.84 7.64 2.10
CA ALA A 158 7.53 8.12 0.76
C ALA A 158 6.32 7.39 0.16
N PHE A 159 6.16 6.08 0.42
CA PHE A 159 4.95 5.36 0.01
C PHE A 159 3.71 5.95 0.67
N ALA A 160 3.73 6.13 1.99
CA ALA A 160 2.60 6.70 2.71
C ALA A 160 2.20 8.08 2.13
N ALA A 161 3.17 8.94 1.81
CA ALA A 161 2.87 10.24 1.20
C ALA A 161 2.45 10.16 -0.28
N ALA A 162 3.01 9.22 -1.04
CA ALA A 162 2.62 9.01 -2.44
C ALA A 162 1.20 8.47 -2.56
N LEU A 163 0.78 7.62 -1.62
CA LEU A 163 -0.59 7.10 -1.50
C LEU A 163 -1.59 8.18 -1.08
N ASP A 164 -1.25 9.08 -0.16
CA ASP A 164 -2.10 10.25 0.16
C ASP A 164 -2.38 11.11 -1.08
N LYS A 165 -1.39 11.26 -1.97
CA LYS A 165 -1.52 12.02 -3.22
C LYS A 165 -2.23 11.26 -4.33
N ASN A 166 -2.07 9.94 -4.37
CA ASN A 166 -2.61 9.07 -5.40
C ASN A 166 -3.37 7.91 -4.73
N PRO A 167 -4.50 8.18 -4.08
CA PRO A 167 -5.22 7.18 -3.30
C PRO A 167 -5.67 6.01 -4.18
N PRO A 168 -5.88 4.81 -3.61
CA PRO A 168 -6.36 3.67 -4.36
C PRO A 168 -7.76 3.92 -4.91
N ILE A 169 -7.99 3.45 -6.13
CA ILE A 169 -9.29 3.51 -6.78
C ILE A 169 -9.64 2.11 -7.29
N LEU A 170 -10.82 1.61 -6.91
CA LEU A 170 -11.34 0.33 -7.42
C LEU A 170 -11.94 0.57 -8.81
N ILE A 171 -11.08 0.63 -9.83
CA ILE A 171 -11.43 1.12 -11.17
C ILE A 171 -12.56 0.30 -11.76
N GLN A 172 -12.46 -1.03 -11.74
CA GLN A 172 -13.48 -1.91 -12.32
C GLN A 172 -14.84 -1.78 -11.61
N TYR A 173 -14.83 -1.65 -10.27
CA TYR A 173 -16.05 -1.45 -9.50
C TYR A 173 -16.74 -0.13 -9.85
N ARG A 174 -15.98 0.96 -9.99
CA ARG A 174 -16.53 2.26 -10.38
C ARG A 174 -17.08 2.23 -11.81
N SER A 175 -16.32 1.65 -12.75
CA SER A 175 -16.75 1.52 -14.14
C SER A 175 -18.05 0.74 -14.26
N ALA A 176 -18.17 -0.41 -13.60
CA ALA A 176 -19.40 -1.20 -13.60
C ALA A 176 -20.61 -0.39 -13.11
N ILE A 177 -20.47 0.35 -11.99
CA ILE A 177 -21.55 1.19 -11.46
C ILE A 177 -21.93 2.31 -12.44
N VAL A 178 -20.95 2.95 -13.08
CA VAL A 178 -21.21 4.01 -14.06
C VAL A 178 -21.96 3.45 -15.28
N THR A 179 -21.53 2.30 -15.80
CA THR A 179 -22.21 1.60 -16.90
C THR A 179 -23.67 1.26 -16.55
N GLU A 180 -23.91 0.72 -15.34
CA GLU A 180 -25.26 0.43 -14.86
C GLU A 180 -26.10 1.71 -14.71
N LEU A 181 -25.53 2.80 -14.17
CA LEU A 181 -26.20 4.10 -14.03
C LEU A 181 -26.59 4.71 -15.37
N ASP A 182 -25.71 4.65 -16.37
CA ASP A 182 -25.99 5.18 -17.70
C ASP A 182 -27.13 4.40 -18.38
N ALA A 183 -27.15 3.07 -18.25
CA ALA A 183 -28.25 2.24 -18.74
C ALA A 183 -29.60 2.61 -18.08
N LEU A 184 -29.64 2.82 -16.75
CA LEU A 184 -30.84 3.26 -16.05
C LEU A 184 -31.29 4.66 -16.49
N ARG A 185 -30.33 5.58 -16.66
CA ARG A 185 -30.59 6.96 -17.12
C ARG A 185 -31.22 6.97 -18.50
N GLU A 186 -30.71 6.19 -19.44
CA GLU A 186 -31.27 6.08 -20.79
C GLU A 186 -32.70 5.53 -20.78
N GLN A 187 -32.94 4.46 -20.01
CA GLN A 187 -34.27 3.88 -19.85
C GLN A 187 -35.26 4.88 -19.24
N TYR A 188 -34.84 5.61 -18.20
CA TYR A 188 -35.66 6.63 -17.57
C TYR A 188 -36.03 7.74 -18.56
N GLN A 189 -35.05 8.26 -19.32
CA GLN A 189 -35.30 9.27 -20.33
C GLN A 189 -36.24 8.79 -21.44
N LYS A 190 -36.11 7.53 -21.86
CA LYS A 190 -37.02 6.91 -22.84
C LYS A 190 -38.44 6.83 -22.30
N ASN A 191 -38.61 6.37 -21.06
CA ASN A 191 -39.93 6.32 -20.40
C ASN A 191 -40.54 7.72 -20.26
N GLN A 192 -39.74 8.73 -19.90
CA GLN A 192 -40.20 10.13 -19.81
C GLN A 192 -40.76 10.65 -21.15
N ARG A 193 -40.09 10.34 -22.27
CA ARG A 193 -40.61 10.69 -23.61
C ARG A 193 -41.92 9.96 -23.92
N GLN A 194 -42.04 8.69 -23.53
CA GLN A 194 -43.26 7.90 -23.73
C GLN A 194 -44.41 8.38 -22.85
N ILE A 195 -44.16 8.77 -21.60
CA ILE A 195 -45.15 9.36 -20.69
C ILE A 195 -45.75 10.62 -21.30
N ARG A 196 -44.93 11.52 -21.87
CA ARG A 196 -45.42 12.73 -22.55
C ARG A 196 -46.37 12.40 -23.70
N ARG A 197 -46.05 11.37 -24.49
CA ARG A 197 -46.91 10.89 -25.59
C ARG A 197 -48.19 10.25 -25.07
N ALA A 198 -48.12 9.37 -24.08
CA ALA A 198 -49.28 8.71 -23.49
C ALA A 198 -50.27 9.72 -22.87
N ARG A 199 -49.76 10.78 -22.24
CA ARG A 199 -50.57 11.91 -21.75
C ARG A 199 -51.33 12.60 -22.88
N SER A 200 -50.65 12.90 -24.00
CA SER A 200 -51.33 13.51 -25.17
C SER A 200 -52.40 12.62 -25.80
N GLN A 201 -52.29 11.30 -25.60
CA GLN A 201 -53.20 10.29 -26.15
C GLN A 201 -54.27 9.85 -25.14
N ASN A 202 -54.34 10.44 -23.94
CA ASN A 202 -55.23 10.02 -22.85
C ASN A 202 -55.18 8.51 -22.53
N ASN A 203 -54.01 7.88 -22.71
CA ASN A 203 -53.84 6.45 -22.46
C ASN A 203 -53.41 6.20 -21.00
N SER A 204 -54.39 6.10 -20.11
CA SER A 204 -54.18 5.96 -18.66
C SER A 204 -53.44 4.68 -18.27
N ALA A 205 -53.78 3.54 -18.87
CA ALA A 205 -53.14 2.26 -18.58
C ALA A 205 -51.64 2.25 -18.93
N THR A 206 -51.26 2.86 -20.06
CA THR A 206 -49.85 2.98 -20.44
C THR A 206 -49.10 3.95 -19.53
N LEU A 207 -49.77 5.05 -19.12
CA LEU A 207 -49.20 6.03 -18.20
C LEU A 207 -48.86 5.39 -16.85
N GLU A 208 -49.79 4.64 -16.26
CA GLU A 208 -49.60 3.97 -14.97
C GLU A 208 -48.43 2.98 -15.02
N ARG A 209 -48.35 2.16 -16.08
CA ARG A 209 -47.23 1.23 -16.28
C ARG A 209 -45.88 1.94 -16.37
N LEU A 210 -45.79 3.01 -17.16
CA LEU A 210 -44.53 3.76 -17.30
C LEU A 210 -44.13 4.47 -16.00
N GLN A 211 -45.10 4.96 -15.23
CA GLN A 211 -44.84 5.54 -13.91
C GLN A 211 -44.38 4.48 -12.90
N ALA A 212 -44.96 3.28 -12.92
CA ALA A 212 -44.49 2.15 -12.12
C ALA A 212 -43.03 1.78 -12.49
N ASN A 213 -42.73 1.64 -13.77
CA ASN A 213 -41.37 1.38 -14.25
C ASN A 213 -40.39 2.49 -13.82
N ASN A 214 -40.78 3.77 -13.86
CA ASN A 214 -39.90 4.85 -13.41
C ASN A 214 -39.60 4.78 -11.91
N ARG A 215 -40.57 4.41 -11.08
CA ARG A 215 -40.34 4.19 -9.64
C ARG A 215 -39.36 3.06 -9.40
N GLU A 216 -39.43 1.99 -10.19
CA GLU A 216 -38.46 0.90 -10.13
C GLU A 216 -37.05 1.36 -10.53
N LEU A 217 -36.91 2.12 -11.62
CA LEU A 217 -35.62 2.69 -12.04
C LEU A 217 -35.03 3.63 -10.98
N GLU A 218 -35.87 4.43 -10.31
CA GLU A 218 -35.46 5.30 -9.21
C GLU A 218 -34.96 4.49 -8.00
N GLN A 219 -35.63 3.39 -7.66
CA GLN A 219 -35.17 2.47 -6.62
C GLN A 219 -33.83 1.81 -6.98
N GLN A 220 -33.67 1.31 -8.20
CA GLN A 220 -32.42 0.73 -8.68
C GLN A 220 -31.28 1.75 -8.66
N THR A 221 -31.55 3.01 -9.02
CA THR A 221 -30.59 4.11 -8.91
C THR A 221 -30.15 4.34 -7.46
N GLY A 222 -31.07 4.24 -6.50
CA GLY A 222 -30.76 4.29 -5.06
C GLY A 222 -29.80 3.18 -4.63
N VAL A 223 -30.02 1.95 -5.10
CA VAL A 223 -29.11 0.81 -4.83
C VAL A 223 -27.71 1.06 -5.38
N LEU A 224 -27.59 1.64 -6.59
CA LEU A 224 -26.29 1.99 -7.17
C LEU A 224 -25.58 3.11 -6.41
N MET A 225 -26.33 4.09 -5.88
CA MET A 225 -25.76 5.11 -5.00
C MET A 225 -25.16 4.49 -3.73
N ASP A 226 -25.85 3.53 -3.12
CA ASP A 226 -25.36 2.85 -1.93
C ASP A 226 -24.14 1.97 -2.25
N ARG A 227 -24.13 1.27 -3.39
CA ARG A 227 -22.94 0.56 -3.89
C ARG A 227 -21.76 1.51 -4.11
N TRP A 228 -21.98 2.69 -4.69
CA TRP A 228 -20.93 3.69 -4.88
C TRP A 228 -20.33 4.18 -3.56
N LYS A 229 -21.18 4.41 -2.55
CA LYS A 229 -20.71 4.76 -1.20
C LYS A 229 -19.89 3.64 -0.57
N GLN A 230 -20.30 2.38 -0.75
CA GLN A 230 -19.53 1.24 -0.28
C GLN A 230 -18.16 1.16 -0.95
N VAL A 231 -18.08 1.30 -2.28
CA VAL A 231 -16.81 1.33 -3.01
C VAL A 231 -15.89 2.44 -2.48
N LYS A 232 -16.45 3.63 -2.20
CA LYS A 232 -15.68 4.74 -1.58
C LYS A 232 -15.17 4.40 -0.19
N ALA A 233 -15.96 3.69 0.62
CA ALA A 233 -15.55 3.24 1.95
C ALA A 233 -14.43 2.19 1.85
N ASP A 234 -14.57 1.22 0.95
CA ASP A 234 -13.57 0.17 0.71
C ASP A 234 -12.23 0.79 0.23
N GLU A 235 -12.27 1.75 -0.70
CA GLU A 235 -11.09 2.50 -1.15
C GLU A 235 -10.40 3.24 0.01
N GLN A 236 -11.19 3.86 0.89
CA GLN A 236 -10.67 4.59 2.05
C GLN A 236 -10.05 3.65 3.09
N GLU A 237 -10.63 2.47 3.30
CA GLU A 237 -10.10 1.43 4.17
C GLU A 237 -8.78 0.88 3.63
N LEU A 238 -8.72 0.57 2.32
CA LEU A 238 -7.49 0.15 1.65
C LEU A 238 -6.37 1.19 1.82
N LEU A 239 -6.69 2.46 1.62
CA LEU A 239 -5.75 3.56 1.81
C LEU A 239 -5.25 3.63 3.26
N GLN A 240 -6.16 3.59 4.24
CA GLN A 240 -5.84 3.72 5.66
C GLN A 240 -4.98 2.57 6.15
N THR A 241 -5.34 1.33 5.82
CA THR A 241 -4.60 0.13 6.22
C THR A 241 -3.19 0.14 5.64
N THR A 242 -3.08 0.37 4.32
CA THR A 242 -1.77 0.39 3.63
C THR A 242 -0.89 1.53 4.15
N MET A 243 -1.44 2.74 4.30
CA MET A 243 -0.67 3.87 4.86
C MET A 243 -0.25 3.63 6.31
N ALA A 244 -1.13 3.05 7.14
CA ALA A 244 -0.80 2.73 8.52
C ALA A 244 0.39 1.77 8.60
N GLN A 245 0.40 0.71 7.78
CA GLN A 245 1.48 -0.26 7.77
C GLN A 245 2.80 0.32 7.22
N CYS A 246 2.73 1.18 6.19
CA CYS A 246 3.89 1.94 5.71
C CYS A 246 4.47 2.84 6.82
N LEU A 247 3.62 3.55 7.55
CA LEU A 247 4.05 4.47 8.62
C LEU A 247 4.57 3.74 9.85
N LYS A 248 3.96 2.60 10.18
CA LYS A 248 4.42 1.66 11.20
C LYS A 248 5.86 1.26 10.91
N THR A 249 6.13 0.85 9.68
CA THR A 249 7.46 0.48 9.20
C THR A 249 8.43 1.66 9.20
N ALA A 250 8.04 2.82 8.68
CA ALA A 250 8.89 4.00 8.67
C ALA A 250 9.24 4.50 10.08
N THR A 251 8.30 4.44 11.03
CA THR A 251 8.57 4.82 12.43
C THR A 251 9.56 3.84 13.06
N LEU A 252 9.35 2.55 12.85
CA LEU A 252 10.24 1.52 13.36
C LEU A 252 11.66 1.64 12.78
N GLY A 253 11.78 1.88 11.47
CA GLY A 253 13.07 2.07 10.82
C GLY A 253 13.82 3.34 11.29
N LYS A 254 13.10 4.43 11.57
CA LYS A 254 13.67 5.66 12.13
C LYS A 254 14.28 5.40 13.50
N ASP A 255 13.53 4.76 14.39
CA ASP A 255 14.00 4.50 15.74
C ASP A 255 15.10 3.43 15.76
N LEU A 256 15.00 2.42 14.88
CA LEU A 256 16.07 1.43 14.65
C LEU A 256 17.36 2.12 14.17
N THR A 257 17.26 3.08 13.26
CA THR A 257 18.41 3.86 12.82
C THR A 257 19.06 4.59 13.99
N GLN A 258 18.27 5.22 14.86
CA GLN A 258 18.78 5.89 16.05
C GLN A 258 19.48 4.91 17.00
N LEU A 259 18.90 3.72 17.17
CA LEU A 259 19.49 2.63 17.95
C LEU A 259 20.83 2.18 17.37
N ILE A 260 20.92 2.00 16.05
CA ILE A 260 22.17 1.64 15.35
C ILE A 260 23.23 2.73 15.54
N ASN A 261 22.87 4.01 15.36
CA ASN A 261 23.79 5.14 15.48
C ASN A 261 24.35 5.34 16.91
N THR A 262 23.60 4.91 17.93
CA THR A 262 23.99 5.03 19.35
C THR A 262 24.47 3.70 19.94
N TYR A 263 24.53 2.65 19.14
CA TYR A 263 24.80 1.28 19.59
C TYR A 263 26.09 1.12 20.42
N GLU A 264 27.16 1.83 20.06
CA GLU A 264 28.44 1.79 20.79
C GLU A 264 28.34 2.37 22.20
N THR A 265 27.47 3.36 22.43
CA THR A 265 27.38 4.10 23.70
C THR A 265 26.33 3.52 24.65
N LEU A 266 25.37 2.76 24.13
CA LEU A 266 24.28 2.16 24.92
C LEU A 266 24.74 0.90 25.67
N ASN A 267 24.21 0.70 26.88
CA ASN A 267 24.32 -0.59 27.57
C ASN A 267 23.17 -1.53 27.15
N LEU A 268 23.23 -2.81 27.54
CA LEU A 268 22.21 -3.81 27.18
C LEU A 268 20.79 -3.42 27.66
N ASN A 269 20.66 -2.84 28.85
CA ASN A 269 19.37 -2.43 29.38
C ASN A 269 18.78 -1.26 28.57
N ASP A 270 19.63 -0.34 28.11
CA ASP A 270 19.19 0.77 27.26
C ASP A 270 18.70 0.25 25.91
N ILE A 271 19.41 -0.71 25.30
CA ILE A 271 18.98 -1.34 24.03
C ILE A 271 17.65 -2.06 24.22
N ASN A 272 17.50 -2.90 25.25
CA ASN A 272 16.25 -3.61 25.50
C ASN A 272 15.08 -2.65 25.74
N SER A 273 15.32 -1.56 26.47
CA SER A 273 14.31 -0.51 26.72
C SER A 273 13.95 0.24 25.45
N ALA A 274 14.93 0.55 24.61
CA ALA A 274 14.71 1.18 23.31
C ALA A 274 13.87 0.26 22.41
N VAL A 275 14.22 -1.01 22.27
CA VAL A 275 13.47 -1.98 21.47
C VAL A 275 12.02 -2.10 21.95
N ALA A 276 11.79 -2.24 23.26
CA ALA A 276 10.43 -2.27 23.80
C ALA A 276 9.66 -0.97 23.53
N GLY A 277 10.33 0.19 23.65
CA GLY A 277 9.75 1.50 23.34
C GLY A 277 9.35 1.63 21.86
N ILE A 278 10.18 1.13 20.95
CA ILE A 278 9.89 1.09 19.51
C ILE A 278 8.62 0.28 19.25
N LEU A 279 8.56 -0.94 19.75
CA LEU A 279 7.40 -1.83 19.56
C LEU A 279 6.10 -1.21 20.10
N ASN A 280 6.16 -0.54 21.26
CA ASN A 280 5.00 0.14 21.85
C ASN A 280 4.54 1.36 21.03
N THR A 281 5.49 2.15 20.52
CA THR A 281 5.18 3.32 19.67
C THR A 281 4.48 2.89 18.38
N VAL A 282 5.00 1.82 17.79
CA VAL A 282 4.57 1.22 16.53
C VAL A 282 3.20 0.54 16.69
N ALA A 283 2.94 -0.12 17.83
CA ALA A 283 1.62 -0.67 18.17
C ALA A 283 0.51 0.39 18.30
N GLY A 284 0.88 1.64 18.61
CA GLY A 284 -0.06 2.77 18.66
C GLY A 284 -0.48 3.32 17.29
N ILE A 285 0.21 2.94 16.21
CA ILE A 285 -0.13 3.34 14.84
C ILE A 285 -1.24 2.41 14.35
N THR A 286 -2.43 2.95 14.16
CA THR A 286 -3.60 2.21 13.68
C THR A 286 -4.21 2.90 12.47
N GLY A 287 -4.88 2.13 11.60
CA GLY A 287 -5.63 2.65 10.46
C GLY A 287 -6.82 3.55 10.81
N ARG A 288 -7.14 3.75 12.10
CA ARG A 288 -8.41 4.37 12.53
C ARG A 288 -8.48 5.89 12.35
N ASP A 289 -7.34 6.59 12.33
CA ASP A 289 -7.31 8.05 12.20
C ASP A 289 -6.40 8.48 11.03
N TYR A 290 -7.04 8.67 9.88
CA TYR A 290 -6.36 9.08 8.65
C TYR A 290 -5.61 10.42 8.78
N ASN A 291 -6.18 11.40 9.48
CA ASN A 291 -5.55 12.71 9.62
C ASN A 291 -4.28 12.61 10.48
N SER A 292 -4.32 11.79 11.54
CA SER A 292 -3.13 11.47 12.34
C SER A 292 -2.07 10.74 11.51
N LEU A 293 -2.45 9.76 10.69
CA LEU A 293 -1.52 9.06 9.79
C LEU A 293 -0.84 10.05 8.82
N ARG A 294 -1.63 10.93 8.19
CA ARG A 294 -1.12 11.95 7.27
C ARG A 294 -0.14 12.91 7.94
N ALA A 295 -0.49 13.43 9.12
CA ALA A 295 0.37 14.34 9.89
C ALA A 295 1.69 13.66 10.31
N ARG A 296 1.62 12.38 10.73
CA ARG A 296 2.80 11.58 11.08
C ARG A 296 3.69 11.32 9.86
N SER A 297 3.10 10.99 8.71
CA SER A 297 3.82 10.83 7.45
C SER A 297 4.63 12.08 7.09
N ALA A 298 3.98 13.24 7.13
CA ALA A 298 4.63 14.52 6.89
C ALA A 298 5.76 14.79 7.91
N THR A 299 5.53 14.49 9.18
CA THR A 299 6.55 14.66 10.23
C THR A 299 7.78 13.79 9.99
N VAL A 300 7.60 12.51 9.64
CA VAL A 300 8.71 11.59 9.35
C VAL A 300 9.46 12.04 8.10
N LEU A 301 8.76 12.41 7.03
CA LEU A 301 9.38 12.91 5.81
C LEU A 301 10.16 14.20 6.04
N ASN A 302 9.58 15.18 6.72
CA ASN A 302 10.23 16.45 7.02
C ASN A 302 11.49 16.23 7.86
N ALA A 303 11.41 15.41 8.90
CA ALA A 303 12.57 15.09 9.75
C ALA A 303 13.73 14.46 8.94
N ILE A 304 13.42 13.68 7.90
CA ILE A 304 14.44 13.07 7.05
C ILE A 304 14.95 14.06 5.98
N GLN A 305 14.07 14.87 5.38
CA GLN A 305 14.43 15.86 4.35
C GLN A 305 15.24 17.04 4.90
N GLU A 306 14.97 17.44 6.15
CA GLU A 306 15.73 18.48 6.85
C GLU A 306 17.15 18.02 7.22
N SER A 307 17.44 16.72 7.10
CA SER A 307 18.79 16.20 7.32
C SER A 307 19.74 16.65 6.20
N PRO A 308 20.80 17.45 6.51
CA PRO A 308 21.73 17.95 5.50
C PRO A 308 22.45 16.85 4.72
N VAL A 309 22.65 15.70 5.36
CA VAL A 309 23.35 14.54 4.80
C VAL A 309 22.46 13.79 3.80
N TRP A 310 21.14 13.82 3.99
CA TRP A 310 20.23 12.88 3.32
C TRP A 310 19.19 13.53 2.42
N SER A 311 19.06 14.85 2.41
CA SER A 311 18.05 15.57 1.60
C SER A 311 18.05 15.18 0.10
N GLY A 312 19.22 15.00 -0.53
CA GLY A 312 19.32 14.60 -1.95
C GLY A 312 18.85 13.16 -2.20
N VAL A 313 19.23 12.25 -1.31
CA VAL A 313 18.81 10.84 -1.33
C VAL A 313 17.30 10.74 -1.03
N ALA A 314 16.83 11.52 -0.06
CA ALA A 314 15.44 11.66 0.33
C ALA A 314 14.55 12.02 -0.85
N ASN A 315 14.95 13.05 -1.59
CA ASN A 315 14.24 13.53 -2.76
C ASN A 315 14.24 12.52 -3.91
N THR A 316 15.33 11.77 -4.09
CA THR A 316 15.42 10.75 -5.13
C THR A 316 14.49 9.57 -4.84
N ALA A 317 14.48 9.04 -3.62
CA ALA A 317 13.56 7.95 -3.29
C ALA A 317 12.10 8.42 -3.31
N LEU A 318 11.81 9.61 -2.79
CA LEU A 318 10.47 10.20 -2.86
C LEU A 318 9.98 10.32 -4.30
N SER A 319 10.83 10.81 -5.21
CA SER A 319 10.53 10.92 -6.63
C SER A 319 10.26 9.56 -7.26
N ARG A 320 11.14 8.57 -7.02
CA ARG A 320 10.99 7.20 -7.54
C ARG A 320 9.69 6.55 -7.05
N VAL A 321 9.42 6.59 -5.75
CA VAL A 321 8.19 6.03 -5.15
C VAL A 321 6.96 6.76 -5.70
N SER A 322 6.98 8.10 -5.74
CA SER A 322 5.85 8.88 -6.27
C SER A 322 5.56 8.55 -7.72
N ALA A 323 6.60 8.38 -8.55
CA ALA A 323 6.44 8.02 -9.96
C ALA A 323 5.85 6.62 -10.15
N VAL A 324 6.32 5.62 -9.39
CA VAL A 324 5.80 4.25 -9.47
C VAL A 324 4.35 4.20 -8.98
N VAL A 325 4.05 4.83 -7.85
CA VAL A 325 2.70 4.87 -7.28
C VAL A 325 1.73 5.62 -8.19
N ALA A 326 2.13 6.74 -8.79
CA ALA A 326 1.25 7.51 -9.69
C ALA A 326 0.93 6.75 -10.99
N ASN A 327 1.86 5.92 -11.48
CA ASN A 327 1.71 5.18 -12.74
C ASN A 327 1.20 3.75 -12.56
N ARG A 328 0.91 3.30 -11.33
CA ARG A 328 0.56 1.89 -11.06
C ARG A 328 -0.70 1.43 -11.80
N THR A 329 -1.66 2.33 -12.00
CA THR A 329 -2.90 2.08 -12.76
C THR A 329 -2.91 2.75 -14.14
N ALA A 330 -1.73 3.08 -14.69
CA ALA A 330 -1.64 3.72 -16.00
C ALA A 330 -2.26 2.83 -17.09
N LEU A 331 -3.19 3.42 -17.84
CA LEU A 331 -3.87 2.78 -18.96
C LEU A 331 -3.01 2.85 -20.21
N VAL A 332 -3.27 1.97 -21.19
CA VAL A 332 -2.64 2.05 -22.51
C VAL A 332 -3.06 3.36 -23.19
N SER A 333 -2.10 4.24 -23.46
CA SER A 333 -2.33 5.48 -24.21
C SER A 333 -2.48 5.18 -25.70
N GLY A 334 -3.71 5.32 -26.21
CA GLY A 334 -4.04 5.10 -27.61
C GLY A 334 -4.79 3.79 -27.84
N THR A 335 -5.88 3.87 -28.61
CA THR A 335 -6.79 2.77 -29.00
C THR A 335 -7.59 2.12 -27.86
N ILE A 336 -8.53 2.88 -27.30
CA ILE A 336 -9.85 2.27 -27.09
C ILE A 336 -10.47 2.28 -28.49
N PRO A 337 -10.70 1.14 -29.17
CA PRO A 337 -11.62 1.14 -30.30
C PRO A 337 -12.93 1.68 -29.74
N GLU A 338 -13.42 2.79 -30.30
CA GLU A 338 -14.70 3.36 -29.96
C GLU A 338 -15.77 2.31 -30.28
N ILE A 339 -16.11 1.47 -29.30
CA ILE A 339 -17.25 0.56 -29.40
C ILE A 339 -18.48 1.44 -29.23
N THR A 340 -18.86 2.06 -30.35
CA THR A 340 -20.21 2.59 -30.51
C THR A 340 -21.12 1.38 -30.48
N VAL A 341 -21.73 1.10 -29.33
CA VAL A 341 -22.85 0.15 -29.23
C VAL A 341 -23.90 0.64 -30.23
N PRO A 342 -24.17 -0.07 -31.34
CA PRO A 342 -25.09 0.42 -32.33
C PRO A 342 -26.50 0.45 -31.71
N PRO A 343 -27.28 1.51 -31.97
CA PRO A 343 -28.65 1.58 -31.49
C PRO A 343 -29.45 0.38 -32.03
N PRO A 344 -30.42 -0.14 -31.24
CA PRO A 344 -31.18 -1.32 -31.63
C PRO A 344 -31.86 -1.13 -32.99
N PRO A 345 -31.92 -2.17 -33.83
CA PRO A 345 -32.36 -2.06 -35.22
C PRO A 345 -33.77 -1.45 -35.30
N ALA A 346 -33.91 -0.44 -36.16
CA ALA A 346 -35.20 0.16 -36.45
C ALA A 346 -36.16 -0.90 -36.99
N ARG A 347 -37.29 -1.12 -36.30
CA ARG A 347 -38.33 -2.04 -36.75
C ARG A 347 -38.83 -1.59 -38.13
N ARG A 348 -38.64 -2.45 -39.15
CA ARG A 348 -39.24 -2.24 -40.47
C ARG A 348 -40.76 -2.10 -40.32
N PRO A 349 -41.38 -1.10 -40.97
CA PRO A 349 -42.83 -1.00 -40.99
C PRO A 349 -43.39 -2.22 -41.71
N THR A 350 -44.26 -2.95 -41.02
CA THR A 350 -45.08 -3.99 -41.63
C THR A 350 -46.01 -3.33 -42.65
N SER A 351 -45.75 -3.56 -43.93
CA SER A 351 -46.71 -3.26 -44.99
C SER A 351 -47.94 -4.14 -44.77
N ARG A 352 -49.05 -3.54 -44.34
CA ARG A 352 -50.36 -4.18 -44.42
C ARG A 352 -50.81 -4.15 -45.88
N SER A 353 -50.93 -5.32 -46.48
CA SER A 353 -51.82 -5.60 -47.61
C SER A 353 -53.20 -5.95 -47.09
#